data_AF-A0A354F0L3-F1
#
_entry.id   AF-A0A354F0L3-F1
#
_cell.length_a   1.000
_cell.length_b   1.000
_cell.length_c   1.000
_cell.angle_alpha   90.00
_cell.angle_beta   90.00
_cell.angle_gamma   90.00
#
_symmetry.space_group_name_H-M   'P 1'
#
loop_
_entity.id
_entity.type
_entity.pdbx_description
1 polymer ?
#
loop_
_entity_poly.entity_id
_entity_poly.type
_entity_poly.pdbx_seq_one_letter_code
_entity_poly.pdbx_strand_id
1 'polypeptide(L)' 'MHHANTKRVLLMDPYREFFEPYWVPEHRLLNSMATEDSVAHKNRGFIVVKWQ' A
#
# COMPACT_ATOMS: atom_id res chain seq x y z
N MET A 1 4.31 3.54 9.05
CA MET A 1 4.51 2.63 10.19
C MET A 1 4.89 1.26 9.66
N HIS A 2 6.13 0.82 9.90
CA HIS A 2 6.68 -0.48 9.46
C HIS A 2 6.84 -1.38 10.67
N HIS A 3 6.32 -2.61 10.62
CA HIS A 3 6.53 -3.59 11.69
C HIS A 3 7.80 -4.39 11.38
N ALA A 4 8.94 -3.88 11.87
CA ALA A 4 10.27 -4.33 11.47
C ALA A 4 10.52 -5.84 11.62
N ASN A 5 9.97 -6.46 12.66
CA ASN A 5 10.19 -7.88 12.95
C ASN A 5 9.42 -8.83 12.01
N THR A 6 8.38 -8.36 11.32
CA THR A 6 7.51 -9.21 10.50
C THR A 6 7.40 -8.77 9.04
N LYS A 7 8.13 -7.70 8.65
CA LYS A 7 8.10 -7.11 7.29
C LYS A 7 6.66 -6.86 6.82
N ARG A 8 5.92 -6.10 7.62
CA ARG A 8 4.53 -5.72 7.34
C ARG A 8 4.35 -4.21 7.37
N VAL A 9 3.39 -3.76 6.58
CA VAL A 9 2.96 -2.35 6.49
C VAL A 9 1.51 -2.27 6.92
N LEU A 10 1.20 -1.29 7.77
CA LEU A 10 -0.18 -0.97 8.15
C LEU A 10 -0.81 -0.13 7.04
N LEU A 11 -1.87 -0.64 6.42
CA LEU A 11 -2.69 0.11 5.48
C LEU A 11 -3.88 0.74 6.21
N MET A 12 -4.05 2.05 5.99
CA MET A 12 -5.21 2.80 6.46
C MET A 12 -6.18 2.94 5.29
N ASP A 13 -7.03 1.93 5.09
CA ASP A 13 -7.98 1.92 3.97
C ASP A 13 -9.02 3.04 4.10
N PRO A 14 -9.25 3.86 3.07
CA PRO A 14 -10.30 4.88 3.11
C PRO A 14 -11.72 4.28 3.09
N TYR A 15 -11.92 3.07 2.58
CA TYR A 15 -13.22 2.38 2.53
C TYR A 15 -13.55 1.70 3.88
N ARG A 16 -13.65 2.52 4.93
CA ARG A 16 -13.80 2.06 6.33
C ARG A 16 -15.09 1.30 6.61
N GLU A 17 -16.12 1.45 5.77
CA GLU A 17 -17.36 0.66 5.88
C GLU A 17 -17.12 -0.83 5.62
N PHE A 18 -16.05 -1.17 4.88
CA PHE A 18 -15.75 -2.53 4.46
C PHE A 18 -14.47 -3.07 5.08
N PHE A 19 -13.51 -2.20 5.39
CA PHE A 19 -12.19 -2.62 5.86
C PHE A 19 -11.71 -1.77 7.05
N GLU A 20 -11.44 -2.46 8.16
CA GLU A 20 -10.63 -1.91 9.26
C GLU A 20 -9.16 -1.82 8.85
N PRO A 21 -8.34 -0.93 9.46
CA PRO A 21 -6.90 -0.89 9.22
C PRO A 21 -6.23 -2.26 9.42
N TYR A 22 -5.38 -2.66 8.48
CA TYR A 22 -4.83 -4.02 8.46
C TYR A 22 -3.35 -4.10 8.07
N TRP A 23 -2.69 -5.14 8.56
CA TRP A 23 -1.28 -5.40 8.31
C TRP A 23 -1.06 -6.28 7.08
N VAL A 24 -0.41 -5.73 6.06
CA VAL A 24 -0.09 -6.44 4.82
C VAL A 24 1.40 -6.82 4.79
N PRO A 25 1.75 -8.07 4.40
CA PRO A 25 3.14 -8.43 4.12
C PRO A 25 3.74 -7.52 3.04
N GLU A 26 4.94 -6.99 3.28
CA GLU A 26 5.60 -6.02 2.42
C GLU A 26 5.72 -6.51 0.96
N HIS A 27 6.10 -7.78 0.75
CA HIS A 27 6.20 -8.38 -0.59
C HIS A 27 4.85 -8.39 -1.34
N ARG A 28 3.73 -8.61 -0.65
CA ARG A 28 2.41 -8.56 -1.28
C ARG A 28 2.07 -7.15 -1.70
N LEU A 29 2.35 -6.17 -0.84
CA LEU A 29 2.13 -4.76 -1.16
C LEU A 29 2.98 -4.32 -2.36
N LEU A 30 4.27 -4.68 -2.37
CA LEU A 30 5.19 -4.37 -3.48
C LEU A 30 4.73 -5.02 -4.79
N ASN A 31 4.36 -6.30 -4.78
CA ASN A 31 3.88 -7.00 -5.97
C ASN A 31 2.58 -6.38 -6.51
N SER A 32 1.65 -6.00 -5.63
CA SER A 32 0.42 -5.32 -6.04
C SER A 32 0.70 -3.94 -6.65
N MET A 33 1.68 -3.20 -6.13
CA MET A 33 2.09 -1.93 -6.72
C MET A 33 2.85 -2.10 -8.06
N ALA A 34 3.50 -3.24 -8.30
CA ALA A 34 4.19 -3.55 -9.55
C ALA A 34 3.23 -3.97 -10.69
N THR A 35 1.92 -3.89 -10.50
CA THR A 35 0.92 -4.20 -11.54
C THR A 35 0.62 -2.98 -12.41
N GLU A 36 0.35 -3.21 -13.69
CA GLU A 36 -0.06 -2.17 -14.62
C GLU A 36 -1.49 -1.67 -14.30
N ASP A 37 -1.65 -0.35 -14.27
CA ASP A 37 -2.95 0.31 -14.32
C ASP A 37 -3.41 0.45 -15.76
N SER A 38 -4.55 -0.16 -16.10
CA SER A 38 -5.09 -0.22 -17.45
C SER A 38 -5.53 1.13 -18.00
N VAL A 39 -5.78 2.12 -17.13
CA VAL A 39 -6.16 3.46 -17.55
C VAL A 39 -4.92 4.29 -17.92
N ALA A 40 -3.88 4.22 -17.10
CA ALA A 40 -2.66 5.02 -17.27
C ALA A 40 -1.59 4.33 -18.14
N HIS A 41 -1.73 3.03 -18.42
CA HIS A 41 -0.72 2.18 -19.06
C HIS A 41 0.66 2.27 -18.40
N LYS A 42 0.65 2.35 -17.06
CA LYS A 42 1.83 2.48 -16.21
C LYS A 42 1.66 1.61 -14.98
N ASN A 43 2.77 1.19 -14.38
CA ASN A 43 2.73 0.51 -13.09
C ASN A 43 2.15 1.44 -12.01
N ARG A 44 1.41 0.84 -11.06
CA ARG A 44 1.01 1.50 -9.82
C ARG A 44 2.24 1.86 -8.97
N GLY A 45 2.01 2.45 -7.81
CA GLY A 45 3.10 2.85 -6.90
C GLY A 45 2.62 3.54 -5.65
N PHE A 46 3.53 4.30 -5.04
CA PHE A 46 3.27 5.12 -3.86
C PHE A 46 3.81 6.53 -4.08
N ILE A 47 3.31 7.48 -3.30
CA ILE A 47 3.75 8.87 -3.31
C ILE A 47 4.30 9.19 -1.91
N VAL A 48 5.42 9.90 -1.85
CA VAL A 48 5.97 10.43 -0.59
C VAL A 48 5.55 11.88 -0.47
N VAL A 49 4.68 12.18 0.50
CA VAL A 49 4.23 13.54 0.79
C VAL A 49 5.02 14.07 1.99
N LYS A 50 5.58 15.28 1.86
CA LYS A 50 6.21 16.02 2.97
C LYS A 50 5.39 17.28 3.22
N TRP A 51 4.94 17.46 4.45
CA TRP A 51 4.29 18.68 4.89
C TRP A 51 5.38 19.61 5.43
N GLN A 52 5.34 20.89 5.03
CA GLN A 52 6.23 21.94 5.55
C GLN A 52 5.65 22.51 6.86
#